data_AF-A0A2M8KER6-F1
#
_entry.id   AF-A0A2M8KER6-F1
#
_cell.length_a   1.000
_cell.length_b   1.000
_cell.length_c   1.000
_cell.angle_alpha   90.00
_cell.angle_beta   90.00
_cell.angle_gamma   90.00
#
_symmetry.space_group_name_H-M   'P 1'
#
loop_
_entity.id
_entity.type
_entity.pdbx_description
1 polymer ?
#
loop_
_entity_poly.entity_id
_entity_poly.type
_entity_poly.pdbx_seq_one_letter_code
_entity_poly.pdbx_strand_id
1 'polypeptide(L)'
;ADGTICLRKFNDISEKGEVVVDQKNKIVGFLEKQPVHREGLINAGVYIFSKNILSFIPKNKEISIEQDIFPKAIKDFKFVGYQTNTFFIDIGTSEEYFRSQKDLPIH
;
A
#
# COMPACT_ATOMS: atom_id res chain seq x y z
N ALA A 1 16.35 -5.35 -1.23
CA ALA A 1 15.30 -4.70 -2.03
C ALA A 1 15.52 -3.19 -1.91
N ASP A 2 15.17 -2.41 -2.92
CA ASP A 2 15.32 -0.95 -2.90
C ASP A 2 14.15 -0.27 -2.16
N GLY A 3 13.02 -0.97 -2.10
CA GLY A 3 11.84 -0.55 -1.36
C GLY A 3 11.05 -1.73 -0.79
N THR A 4 10.43 -1.52 0.36
CA THR A 4 9.50 -2.46 0.98
C THR A 4 8.20 -1.73 1.32
N ILE A 5 7.08 -2.29 0.90
CA ILE A 5 5.74 -1.80 1.23
C ILE A 5 5.08 -2.81 2.18
N CYS A 6 4.57 -2.34 3.31
CA CYS A 6 3.76 -3.17 4.19
C CYS A 6 2.40 -3.43 3.53
N LEU A 7 2.01 -4.71 3.44
CA LEU A 7 0.79 -5.16 2.78
C LEU A 7 -0.15 -5.80 3.79
N ARG A 8 -1.45 -5.61 3.59
CA ARG A 8 -2.49 -6.28 4.37
C ARG A 8 -3.40 -7.09 3.44
N LYS A 9 -3.68 -8.34 3.79
CA LYS A 9 -4.66 -9.15 3.08
C LYS A 9 -6.06 -8.82 3.61
N PHE A 10 -6.98 -8.54 2.70
CA PHE A 10 -8.41 -8.36 2.99
C PHE A 10 -9.23 -9.38 2.22
N ASN A 11 -10.36 -9.78 2.79
CA ASN A 11 -11.30 -10.67 2.12
C ASN A 11 -12.15 -9.94 1.07
N ASP A 12 -12.25 -8.62 1.20
CA ASP A 12 -12.97 -7.76 0.27
C ASP A 12 -12.20 -6.46 0.03
N ILE A 13 -11.71 -6.30 -1.19
CA ILE A 13 -11.00 -5.12 -1.69
C ILE A 13 -11.79 -4.35 -2.74
N SER A 14 -13.11 -4.57 -2.89
CA SER A 14 -13.95 -3.89 -3.89
C SER A 14 -13.88 -2.35 -3.84
N GLU A 15 -13.58 -1.81 -2.66
CA GLU A 15 -13.45 -0.39 -2.37
C GLU A 15 -12.00 0.09 -2.23
N LYS A 16 -11.00 -0.75 -2.55
CA LYS A 16 -9.58 -0.50 -2.29
C LYS A 16 -8.71 -0.78 -3.51
N GLY A 17 -7.59 -0.06 -3.63
CA GLY A 17 -6.54 -0.40 -4.58
C GLY A 17 -5.80 -1.67 -4.16
N GLU A 18 -5.28 -2.42 -5.13
CA GLU A 18 -4.57 -3.68 -4.91
C GLU A 18 -3.09 -3.55 -5.24
N VAL A 19 -2.25 -4.17 -4.43
CA VAL A 19 -0.82 -4.35 -4.70
C VAL A 19 -0.60 -5.79 -5.16
N VAL A 20 -0.16 -5.94 -6.40
CA VAL A 20 0.10 -7.26 -7.01
C VAL A 20 1.55 -7.66 -6.75
N VAL A 21 1.74 -8.86 -6.21
CA VAL A 21 3.08 -9.42 -5.95
C VAL A 21 3.27 -10.76 -6.68
N ASP A 22 4.51 -11.07 -7.04
CA ASP A 22 4.89 -12.39 -7.55
C ASP A 22 5.12 -13.42 -6.41
N GLN A 23 5.47 -14.65 -6.76
CA GLN A 23 5.75 -15.74 -5.81
C GLN A 23 6.91 -15.46 -4.85
N LYS A 24 7.76 -14.46 -5.13
CA LYS A 24 8.90 -14.04 -4.30
C LYS A 24 8.60 -12.71 -3.57
N ASN A 25 7.33 -12.34 -3.46
CA ASN A 25 6.85 -11.08 -2.91
C ASN A 25 7.36 -9.83 -3.64
N LYS A 26 7.91 -9.94 -4.86
CA LYS A 26 8.26 -8.75 -5.64
C LYS A 26 6.98 -8.06 -6.07
N ILE A 27 6.87 -6.75 -5.85
CA ILE A 27 5.74 -5.97 -6.33
C ILE A 27 5.86 -5.84 -7.85
N VAL A 28 4.82 -6.26 -8.56
CA VAL A 28 4.76 -6.28 -10.03
C VAL A 28 3.72 -5.31 -10.59
N GLY A 29 2.85 -4.76 -9.74
CA GLY A 29 1.87 -3.78 -10.18
C GLY A 29 1.01 -3.24 -9.05
N PHE A 30 0.31 -2.17 -9.39
CA PHE A 30 -0.74 -1.56 -8.58
C PHE A 30 -1.99 -1.50 -9.45
N LEU A 31 -3.11 -2.00 -8.94
CA LEU A 31 -4.40 -1.90 -9.61
C LEU A 31 -5.26 -0.91 -8.87
N GLU A 32 -5.85 0.02 -9.62
CA GLU A 32 -6.90 0.89 -9.10
C GLU A 32 -8.09 0.06 -8.63
N LYS A 33 -8.89 0.67 -7.74
CA LYS A 33 -10.11 0.08 -7.18
C LYS A 33 -10.97 -0.57 -8.28
N GLN A 34 -11.31 -1.84 -8.09
CA GLN A 34 -12.23 -2.59 -8.94
C GLN A 34 -13.51 -2.90 -8.15
N PRO A 35 -14.72 -2.59 -8.64
CA PRO A 35 -15.98 -2.82 -7.94
C PRO A 35 -16.38 -4.31 -7.99
N VAL A 36 -15.49 -5.19 -7.55
CA VAL A 36 -15.63 -6.65 -7.56
C VAL A 36 -15.23 -7.17 -6.19
N HIS A 37 -16.16 -7.87 -5.53
CA HIS A 37 -15.89 -8.52 -4.25
C HIS A 37 -14.91 -9.68 -4.44
N ARG A 38 -13.70 -9.51 -3.92
CA ARG A 38 -12.66 -10.54 -3.92
C ARG A 38 -11.62 -10.26 -2.84
N GLU A 39 -10.88 -11.30 -2.48
CA GLU A 39 -9.71 -11.15 -1.63
C GLU A 39 -8.57 -10.47 -2.40
N GLY A 40 -7.74 -9.72 -1.69
CA GLY A 40 -6.56 -9.10 -2.27
C GLY A 40 -5.62 -8.51 -1.23
N LEU A 41 -4.45 -8.08 -1.70
CA LEU A 41 -3.45 -7.37 -0.89
C LEU A 41 -3.60 -5.86 -1.11
N ILE A 42 -3.72 -5.13 -0.02
CA ILE A 42 -3.77 -3.66 -0.04
C ILE A 42 -2.48 -3.08 0.53
N ASN A 43 -2.20 -1.85 0.14
CA ASN A 43 -1.16 -1.04 0.76
C ASN A 43 -1.58 -0.66 2.20
N ALA A 44 -0.71 -0.92 3.18
CA ALA A 44 -0.98 -0.60 4.58
C ALA A 44 -0.43 0.78 5.03
N GLY A 45 0.03 1.61 4.10
CA GLY A 45 0.49 2.98 4.38
C GLY A 45 1.84 3.08 5.09
N VAL A 46 2.59 1.97 5.19
CA VAL A 46 3.91 1.92 5.86
C VAL A 46 4.97 1.44 4.89
N TYR A 47 6.08 2.18 4.82
CA TYR A 47 7.10 1.96 3.82
C TYR A 47 8.52 2.14 4.32
N ILE A 48 9.46 1.41 3.73
CA ILE A 48 10.90 1.57 3.92
C ILE A 48 11.56 1.61 2.54
N PHE A 49 12.36 2.64 2.27
CA PHE A 49 13.02 2.81 0.97
C PHE A 49 14.49 3.21 1.11
N SER A 50 15.28 2.84 0.11
CA SER A 50 16.57 3.48 -0.14
C SER A 50 16.38 4.95 -0.56
N LYS A 51 17.38 5.80 -0.30
CA LYS A 51 17.34 7.23 -0.65
C LYS A 51 17.16 7.49 -2.16
N ASN A 52 17.50 6.52 -3.00
CA ASN A 52 17.38 6.63 -4.45
C ASN A 52 15.94 6.89 -4.90
N ILE A 53 14.92 6.52 -4.11
CA ILE A 53 13.52 6.82 -4.42
C ILE A 53 13.24 8.33 -4.52
N LEU A 54 14.03 9.16 -3.82
CA LEU A 54 13.86 10.61 -3.81
C LEU A 54 14.16 11.24 -5.18
N SER A 55 14.87 10.55 -6.08
CA SER A 55 15.12 11.04 -7.44
C SER A 55 13.85 11.15 -8.28
N PHE A 56 12.77 10.45 -7.90
CA PHE A 56 11.47 10.54 -8.57
C PHE A 56 10.63 11.74 -8.12
N ILE A 57 11.03 12.42 -7.04
CA ILE A 57 10.28 13.54 -6.46
C ILE A 57 10.75 14.85 -7.09
N PRO A 58 9.91 15.51 -7.93
CA PRO A 58 10.23 16.81 -8.49
C PRO A 58 10.28 17.89 -7.40
N LYS A 59 11.15 18.89 -7.59
CA LYS A 59 11.22 20.05 -6.68
C LYS A 59 9.95 20.90 -6.81
N ASN A 60 9.49 21.43 -5.67
CA ASN A 60 8.40 22.41 -5.58
C ASN A 60 7.07 21.96 -6.21
N LYS A 61 6.80 20.65 -6.19
CA LYS A 61 5.54 20.11 -6.69
C LYS A 61 5.01 19.08 -5.70
N GLU A 62 3.73 19.18 -5.38
CA GLU A 62 3.01 18.16 -4.65
C GLU A 62 2.89 16.88 -5.48
N ILE A 63 3.10 15.74 -4.85
CA ILE A 63 3.02 14.43 -5.50
C ILE A 63 2.25 13.45 -4.63
N SER A 64 1.64 12.46 -5.28
CA SER A 64 1.18 11.24 -4.63
C SER A 64 2.26 10.18 -4.75
N ILE A 65 2.72 9.63 -3.63
CA ILE A 65 3.69 8.53 -3.67
C ILE A 65 3.13 7.31 -4.41
N GLU A 66 1.83 7.05 -4.26
CA GLU A 66 1.15 5.89 -4.83
C GLU A 66 0.91 6.03 -6.33
N GLN A 67 0.54 7.22 -6.80
CA GLN A 67 0.20 7.45 -8.20
C GLN A 67 1.40 7.94 -9.02
N ASP A 68 2.23 8.83 -8.47
CA ASP A 68 3.33 9.47 -9.22
C ASP A 68 4.66 8.74 -9.10
N ILE A 69 4.91 8.03 -8.00
CA ILE A 69 6.22 7.47 -7.66
C ILE A 69 6.25 5.96 -7.85
N PHE A 70 5.39 5.21 -7.16
CA PHE A 70 5.46 3.73 -7.18
C PHE A 70 5.40 3.12 -8.58
N PRO A 71 4.49 3.52 -9.50
CA PRO A 71 4.41 2.92 -10.83
C PRO A 71 5.69 3.10 -11.67
N LYS A 72 6.47 4.15 -11.39
CA LYS A 72 7.78 4.38 -12.02
C LYS A 72 8.87 3.62 -11.27
N ALA A 73 8.89 3.73 -9.94
CA ALA A 73 9.92 3.12 -9.11
C ALA A 73 9.98 1.58 -9.24
N ILE A 74 8.84 0.89 -9.39
CA ILE A 74 8.84 -0.58 -9.54
C ILE A 74 9.40 -1.06 -10.90
N LYS A 75 9.55 -0.18 -11.89
CA LYS A 75 10.17 -0.48 -13.19
C LYS A 75 11.69 -0.45 -13.10
N ASP A 76 12.21 0.54 -12.38
CA ASP A 76 13.65 0.80 -12.29
C ASP A 76 14.30 0.13 -11.08
N PHE A 77 13.52 -0.16 -10.03
CA PHE A 77 14.00 -0.67 -8.75
C PHE A 77 13.25 -1.91 -8.27
N LYS A 78 13.89 -2.69 -7.39
CA LYS A 78 13.30 -3.88 -6.80
C LYS A 78 12.49 -3.53 -5.56
N PHE A 79 11.17 -3.49 -5.70
CA PHE A 79 10.23 -3.37 -4.60
C PHE A 79 9.70 -4.73 -4.16
N VAL A 80 9.52 -4.92 -2.85
CA VAL A 80 8.94 -6.13 -2.28
C VAL A 80 7.80 -5.80 -1.32
N GLY A 81 6.80 -6.68 -1.25
CA GLY A 81 5.73 -6.64 -0.29
C GLY A 81 6.11 -7.37 1.00
N TYR A 82 5.87 -6.75 2.15
CA TYR A 82 5.90 -7.41 3.45
C TYR A 82 4.48 -7.58 3.96
N GLN A 83 3.95 -8.80 3.93
CA GLN A 83 2.59 -9.04 4.40
C GLN A 83 2.56 -9.08 5.93
N THR A 84 1.71 -8.24 6.53
CA THR A 84 1.46 -8.25 7.97
C THR A 84 0.11 -8.90 8.31
N ASN A 85 0.07 -9.53 9.48
CA ASN A 85 -1.14 -10.03 10.13
C ASN A 85 -1.57 -9.18 11.34
N THR A 86 -0.90 -8.05 11.56
CA THR A 86 -1.25 -7.12 12.64
C THR A 86 -2.57 -6.42 12.36
N PHE A 87 -3.17 -5.87 13.42
CA PHE A 87 -4.30 -4.97 13.29
C PHE A 87 -3.97 -3.83 12.31
N PHE A 88 -4.92 -3.53 11.44
CA PHE A 88 -4.84 -2.46 10.45
C PHE A 88 -6.25 -1.87 10.31
N ILE A 89 -6.33 -0.54 10.37
CA ILE A 89 -7.53 0.21 10.06
C ILE A 89 -7.14 1.49 9.34
N ASP A 90 -7.82 1.81 8.26
CA ASP A 90 -7.66 3.06 7.52
C ASP A 90 -8.79 4.00 7.96
N ILE A 91 -8.43 5.09 8.65
CA ILE A 91 -9.37 6.06 9.24
C ILE A 91 -9.75 7.20 8.27
N GLY A 92 -9.67 6.97 6.97
CA GLY A 92 -9.99 7.96 5.94
C GLY A 92 -11.47 8.35 5.83
N THR A 93 -12.39 7.62 6.46
CA THR A 93 -13.83 7.95 6.51
C THR A 93 -14.31 8.15 7.95
N SER A 94 -15.38 8.93 8.14
CA SER A 94 -15.99 9.12 9.47
C SER A 94 -16.39 7.78 10.11
N GLU A 95 -16.93 6.85 9.31
CA GLU A 95 -17.34 5.52 9.78
C GLU A 95 -16.14 4.70 10.27
N GLU A 96 -15.05 4.62 9.49
CA GLU A 96 -13.85 3.90 9.90
C GLU A 96 -13.16 4.58 11.09
N TYR A 97 -13.20 5.91 11.17
CA TYR A 97 -12.74 6.64 12.34
C TYR A 97 -13.53 6.25 13.59
N PHE A 98 -14.86 6.25 13.56
CA PHE A 98 -15.67 5.83 14.72
C PHE A 98 -15.45 4.36 15.08
N ARG A 99 -15.29 3.50 14.07
CA ARG A 99 -14.95 2.09 14.28
C ARG A 99 -13.59 1.92 14.96
N SER A 100 -12.58 2.72 14.58
CA SER A 100 -11.25 2.69 15.22
C SER A 100 -11.33 2.86 16.74
N GLN A 101 -12.23 3.69 17.23
CA GLN A 101 -12.40 3.96 18.66
C GLN A 101 -12.88 2.74 19.46
N LYS A 102 -13.48 1.75 18.79
CA LYS A 102 -13.98 0.50 19.40
C LYS A 102 -13.03 -0.67 19.16
N ASP A 103 -12.48 -0.74 17.95
CA ASP A 103 -11.75 -1.91 17.47
C ASP A 103 -10.24 -1.82 17.75
N LEU A 104 -9.72 -0.66 18.18
CA LEU A 104 -8.34 -0.50 18.60
C LEU A 104 -8.01 -1.52 19.71
N PRO A 105 -7.05 -2.44 19.46
CA PRO A 105 -6.67 -3.42 20.47
C PRO A 105 -6.04 -2.68 21.67
N ILE A 106 -6.55 -2.95 22.87
CA ILE A 106 -5.89 -2.52 24.11
C ILE A 106 -4.71 -3.47 24.31
N HIS A 107 -3.49 -2.92 24.30
CA HIS A 107 -2.26 -3.65 24.61
C HIS A 107 -2.04 -3.76 26.12
#